data_AF-W2L1X2-F1
#
_entry.id   AF-W2L1X2-F1
#
_cell.length_a   1.000
_cell.length_b   1.000
_cell.length_c   1.000
_cell.angle_alpha   90.00
_cell.angle_beta   90.00
_cell.angle_gamma   90.00
#
_symmetry.space_group_name_H-M   'P 1'
#
loop_
_entity.id
_entity.type
_entity.pdbx_description
1 polymer ?
#
loop_
_entity_poly.entity_id
_entity_poly.type
_entity_poly.pdbx_seq_one_letter_code
_entity_poly.pdbx_strand_id
1 'polypeptide(L)'
;RGRLNSIPLVQFASRSAPNYHVQMDASDRGLCALFPAHKQFFQLEFDHAQRQLIREFNQSGNNEFGINVRELMSVVYAALIWGSSWTSGDEDPESHMKFWIDNMSAVAWSNKRFSRNPFAQMLLRIVSLCEVQHGFFATASHVAGVKNEMADAGSRVWQSSSHALTFSRLSSSWQQVQIPDDWRNLSRLWERYCEQEL
;
A
#
# COMPACT_ATOMS: atom_id res chain seq x y z
N ARG A 1 -7.16 -26.96 7.00
CA ARG A 1 -6.03 -27.79 7.49
C ARG A 1 -4.79 -26.91 7.51
N GLY A 2 -4.42 -26.36 8.67
CA GLY A 2 -3.24 -25.50 8.79
C GLY A 2 -1.96 -26.29 8.56
N ARG A 3 -1.17 -25.88 7.56
CA ARG A 3 0.22 -26.29 7.44
C ARG A 3 1.04 -25.26 8.23
N LEU A 4 1.50 -25.61 9.42
CA LEU A 4 2.63 -24.93 10.05
C LEU A 4 3.90 -25.38 9.31
N ASN A 5 4.07 -24.89 8.08
CA ASN A 5 5.28 -25.13 7.30
C ASN A 5 6.39 -24.24 7.85
N SER A 6 7.53 -24.86 8.15
CA SER A 6 8.87 -24.29 8.35
C SER A 6 8.97 -22.77 8.35
N ILE A 7 9.36 -22.18 9.49
CA ILE A 7 9.70 -20.75 9.61
C ILE A 7 10.60 -20.35 8.42
N PRO A 8 10.14 -19.48 7.49
CA PRO A 8 10.92 -19.11 6.33
C PRO A 8 12.16 -18.33 6.79
N LEU A 9 13.33 -18.98 6.82
CA LEU A 9 14.61 -18.35 7.19
C LEU A 9 14.95 -17.15 6.29
N VAL A 10 14.33 -17.08 5.12
CA VAL A 10 14.41 -15.97 4.16
C VAL A 10 13.92 -14.64 4.77
N GLN A 11 12.95 -14.69 5.68
CA GLN A 11 12.47 -13.50 6.41
C GLN A 11 13.52 -12.99 7.42
N PHE A 12 14.39 -13.87 7.94
CA PHE A 12 15.42 -13.56 8.94
C PHE A 12 16.79 -13.26 8.33
N ALA A 13 17.06 -13.76 7.13
CA ALA A 13 18.24 -13.43 6.36
C ALA A 13 17.93 -12.24 5.45
N SER A 14 18.40 -11.05 5.83
CA SER A 14 18.26 -9.77 5.11
C SER A 14 18.92 -9.70 3.72
N ARG A 15 18.89 -10.78 2.93
CA ARG A 15 19.76 -10.98 1.75
C ARG A 15 19.05 -11.40 0.46
N SER A 16 17.75 -11.65 0.45
CA SER A 16 17.05 -12.00 -0.79
C SER A 16 16.64 -10.73 -1.54
N ALA A 17 17.09 -10.60 -2.79
CA ALA A 17 16.64 -9.52 -3.67
C ALA A 17 15.10 -9.57 -3.79
N PRO A 18 14.40 -8.43 -3.79
CA PRO A 18 12.96 -8.42 -4.01
C PRO A 18 12.57 -9.05 -5.34
N ASN A 19 11.56 -9.91 -5.34
CA ASN A 19 10.97 -10.46 -6.57
C ASN A 19 10.26 -9.36 -7.34
N TYR A 20 9.60 -8.46 -6.61
CA TYR A 20 8.78 -7.41 -7.18
C TYR A 20 8.91 -6.11 -6.38
N HIS A 21 8.64 -5.01 -7.07
CA HIS A 21 8.66 -3.66 -6.51
C HIS A 21 7.32 -2.98 -6.74
N VAL A 22 6.89 -2.19 -5.77
CA VAL A 22 5.74 -1.29 -5.88
C VAL A 22 6.18 0.09 -5.42
N GLN A 23 5.95 1.10 -6.24
CA GLN A 23 6.20 2.51 -5.93
C GLN A 23 4.87 3.15 -5.56
N MET A 24 4.85 4.02 -4.57
CA MET A 24 3.60 4.63 -4.12
C MET A 24 3.80 6.02 -3.56
N ASP A 25 2.71 6.77 -3.53
CA ASP A 25 2.65 8.12 -2.97
C ASP A 25 1.22 8.41 -2.49
N ALA A 26 1.09 9.33 -1.54
CA ALA A 26 -0.18 9.86 -1.09
C ALA A 26 -0.12 11.38 -0.92
N SER A 27 -1.20 12.05 -1.29
CA SER A 27 -1.38 13.49 -1.12
C SER A 27 -2.60 13.79 -0.23
N ASP A 28 -2.99 15.06 -0.13
CA ASP A 28 -4.26 15.44 0.49
C ASP A 28 -5.46 15.14 -0.42
N ARG A 29 -5.23 14.83 -1.70
CA ARG A 29 -6.28 14.62 -2.70
C ARG A 29 -6.55 13.16 -2.98
N GLY A 30 -5.52 12.33 -2.95
CA GLY A 30 -5.63 10.91 -3.26
C GLY A 30 -4.32 10.18 -3.01
N LEU A 31 -4.29 8.91 -3.40
CA LEU A 31 -3.09 8.07 -3.39
C LEU A 31 -2.92 7.36 -4.72
N CYS A 32 -1.69 6.93 -4.99
CA CYS A 32 -1.34 6.19 -6.19
C CYS A 32 -0.30 5.13 -5.85
N ALA A 33 -0.43 3.95 -6.46
CA ALA A 33 0.62 2.96 -6.48
C ALA A 33 0.84 2.40 -7.87
N LEU A 34 2.09 2.07 -8.15
CA LEU A 34 2.61 1.61 -9.43
C LEU A 34 3.23 0.23 -9.22
N PHE A 35 2.86 -0.73 -10.05
CA PHE A 35 3.48 -2.05 -10.13
C PHE A 35 4.21 -2.19 -11.48
N PRO A 36 5.50 -1.83 -11.55
CA PRO A 36 6.24 -1.77 -12.81
C PRO A 36 6.36 -3.10 -13.54
N ALA A 37 6.46 -4.22 -12.82
CA ALA A 37 6.63 -5.55 -13.43
C ALA A 37 5.47 -5.91 -14.39
N HIS A 38 4.26 -5.44 -14.07
CA HIS A 38 3.06 -5.66 -14.88
C HIS A 38 2.58 -4.40 -15.61
N LYS A 39 3.31 -3.27 -15.49
CA LYS A 39 2.88 -1.94 -15.94
C LYS A 39 1.45 -1.62 -15.48
N GLN A 40 1.13 -1.93 -14.23
CA GLN A 40 -0.18 -1.66 -13.64
C GLN A 40 -0.09 -0.52 -12.64
N PHE A 41 -1.19 0.21 -12.47
CA PHE A 41 -1.32 1.19 -11.41
C PHE A 41 -2.74 1.22 -10.87
N PHE A 42 -2.90 1.68 -9.63
CA PHE A 42 -4.21 2.13 -9.14
C PHE A 42 -4.09 3.55 -8.60
N GLN A 43 -5.23 4.24 -8.61
CA GLN A 43 -5.37 5.53 -7.97
C GLN A 43 -6.65 5.52 -7.14
N LEU A 44 -6.62 6.18 -5.99
CA LEU A 44 -7.78 6.41 -5.16
C LEU A 44 -7.91 7.89 -4.89
N GLU A 45 -9.01 8.48 -5.34
CA GLU A 45 -9.41 9.81 -4.88
C GLU A 45 -10.07 9.68 -3.51
N PHE A 46 -9.65 10.51 -2.57
CA PHE A 46 -10.30 10.58 -1.26
C PHE A 46 -11.68 11.21 -1.39
N ASP A 47 -12.66 10.57 -0.77
CA ASP A 47 -14.03 11.07 -0.74
C ASP A 47 -14.17 12.34 0.13
N HIS A 48 -15.38 12.85 0.27
CA HIS A 48 -15.61 14.06 1.06
C HIS A 48 -15.28 13.87 2.55
N ALA A 49 -15.65 12.73 3.14
CA ALA A 49 -15.43 12.45 4.55
C ALA A 49 -13.94 12.26 4.86
N GLN A 50 -13.23 11.51 4.02
CA GLN A 50 -11.79 11.34 4.10
C GLN A 50 -11.08 12.70 3.96
N ARG A 51 -11.47 13.54 3.01
CA ARG A 51 -10.91 14.90 2.86
C ARG A 51 -11.23 15.82 4.04
N GLN A 52 -12.32 15.58 4.77
CA GLN A 52 -12.60 16.31 6.00
C GLN A 52 -11.63 15.90 7.12
N LEU A 53 -11.43 14.60 7.34
CA LEU A 53 -10.46 14.09 8.32
C LEU A 53 -9.04 14.61 8.05
N ILE A 54 -8.65 14.65 6.77
CA ILE A 54 -7.37 15.22 6.31
C ILE A 54 -7.24 16.68 6.70
N ARG A 55 -8.28 17.49 6.44
CA ARG A 55 -8.27 18.93 6.78
C ARG A 55 -8.17 19.14 8.29
N GLU A 56 -8.94 18.37 9.06
CA GLU A 56 -8.90 18.42 10.53
C GLU A 56 -7.53 18.01 11.07
N PHE A 57 -6.88 17.01 10.47
CA PHE A 57 -5.53 16.58 10.83
C PHE A 57 -4.52 17.69 10.52
N ASN A 58 -4.58 18.26 9.33
CA ASN A 58 -3.66 19.32 8.91
C ASN A 58 -3.80 20.60 9.76
N GLN A 59 -4.99 20.84 10.34
CA GLN A 59 -5.24 21.99 11.22
C GLN A 59 -4.82 21.75 12.67
N SER A 60 -5.07 20.55 13.21
CA SER A 60 -4.98 20.28 14.66
C SER A 60 -3.98 19.19 15.04
N GLY A 61 -3.65 18.28 14.12
CA GLY A 61 -2.89 17.06 14.39
C GLY A 61 -3.63 16.04 15.27
N ASN A 62 -4.90 16.28 15.61
CA ASN A 62 -5.62 15.57 16.68
C ASN A 62 -6.48 14.40 16.19
N ASN A 63 -6.20 13.85 15.02
CA ASN A 63 -6.84 12.63 14.56
C ASN A 63 -5.81 11.66 13.93
N GLU A 64 -6.28 10.50 13.50
CA GLU A 64 -5.42 9.41 13.07
C GLU A 64 -5.08 9.45 11.57
N PHE A 65 -5.72 10.32 10.78
CA PHE A 65 -5.72 10.25 9.32
C PHE A 65 -4.64 11.12 8.66
N GLY A 66 -3.44 11.13 9.24
CA GLY A 66 -2.30 11.89 8.74
C GLY A 66 -1.60 11.26 7.52
N ILE A 67 -0.65 11.98 6.93
CA ILE A 67 0.06 11.55 5.73
C ILE A 67 0.71 10.16 5.85
N ASN A 68 1.37 9.86 6.98
CA ASN A 68 2.00 8.57 7.24
C ASN A 68 1.01 7.39 7.14
N VAL A 69 -0.24 7.63 7.58
CA VAL A 69 -1.31 6.64 7.51
C VAL A 69 -1.79 6.46 6.08
N ARG A 70 -1.93 7.54 5.32
CA ARG A 70 -2.39 7.47 3.92
C ARG A 70 -1.37 6.78 3.01
N GLU A 71 -0.08 6.94 3.27
CA GLU A 71 0.95 6.15 2.57
C GLU A 71 0.90 4.67 2.97
N LEU A 72 0.62 4.37 4.25
CA LEU A 72 0.38 2.98 4.66
C LEU A 72 -0.90 2.40 4.03
N MET A 73 -1.93 3.20 3.77
CA MET A 73 -3.11 2.75 3.01
C MET A 73 -2.72 2.29 1.60
N SER A 74 -1.77 2.96 0.93
CA SER A 74 -1.26 2.51 -0.37
C SER A 74 -0.63 1.12 -0.30
N VAL A 75 0.07 0.80 0.79
CA VAL A 75 0.59 -0.56 1.05
C VAL A 75 -0.54 -1.58 1.17
N VAL A 76 -1.59 -1.25 1.94
CA VAL A 76 -2.76 -2.13 2.12
C VAL A 76 -3.46 -2.41 0.80
N TYR A 77 -3.75 -1.36 0.02
CA TYR A 77 -4.40 -1.54 -1.29
C TYR A 77 -3.55 -2.36 -2.25
N ALA A 78 -2.22 -2.14 -2.28
CA ALA A 78 -1.33 -2.94 -3.09
C ALA A 78 -1.38 -4.43 -2.70
N ALA A 79 -1.36 -4.74 -1.40
CA ALA A 79 -1.50 -6.10 -0.90
C ALA A 79 -2.85 -6.74 -1.25
N LEU A 80 -3.95 -5.99 -1.15
CA LEU A 80 -5.30 -6.49 -1.49
C LEU A 80 -5.46 -6.75 -3.00
N ILE A 81 -4.95 -5.86 -3.85
CA ILE A 81 -5.18 -5.89 -5.29
C ILE A 81 -4.23 -6.88 -5.98
N TRP A 82 -2.97 -6.90 -5.56
CA TRP A 82 -1.91 -7.66 -6.23
C TRP A 82 -1.38 -8.83 -5.42
N GLY A 83 -1.76 -8.99 -4.14
CA GLY A 83 -1.24 -10.06 -3.28
C GLY A 83 -1.35 -11.45 -3.90
N SER A 84 -2.50 -11.77 -4.50
CA SER A 84 -2.73 -13.06 -5.19
C SER A 84 -1.85 -13.28 -6.43
N SER A 85 -1.32 -12.21 -7.03
CA SER A 85 -0.39 -12.28 -8.17
C SER A 85 1.07 -12.42 -7.75
N TRP A 86 1.35 -12.28 -6.46
CA TRP A 86 2.69 -12.41 -5.89
C TRP A 86 2.96 -13.79 -5.33
N THR A 87 2.08 -14.77 -5.55
CA THR A 87 2.35 -16.14 -5.15
C THR A 87 3.53 -16.69 -5.95
N SER A 88 4.58 -17.11 -5.26
CA SER A 88 5.60 -17.96 -5.87
C SER A 88 4.96 -19.34 -6.13
N GLY A 89 5.24 -19.96 -7.27
CA GLY A 89 4.71 -21.30 -7.58
C GLY A 89 5.07 -22.35 -6.52
N ASP A 90 4.45 -23.54 -6.59
CA ASP A 90 4.48 -24.62 -5.59
C ASP A 90 5.87 -25.07 -5.07
N GLU A 91 6.98 -24.61 -5.64
CA GLU A 91 8.35 -25.01 -5.31
C GLU A 91 9.24 -23.89 -4.73
N ASP A 92 8.82 -22.62 -4.72
CA ASP A 92 9.68 -21.48 -4.36
C ASP A 92 9.26 -20.84 -3.01
N PRO A 93 10.19 -20.42 -2.13
CA PRO A 93 9.90 -19.62 -0.94
C PRO A 93 8.99 -18.41 -1.21
N GLU A 94 8.26 -17.99 -0.18
CA GLU A 94 7.40 -16.78 -0.18
C GLU A 94 8.02 -15.62 -0.97
N SER A 95 7.26 -15.02 -1.89
CA SER A 95 7.76 -13.91 -2.69
C SER A 95 8.08 -12.68 -1.85
N HIS A 96 9.23 -12.08 -2.10
CA HIS A 96 9.66 -10.85 -1.47
C HIS A 96 9.13 -9.63 -2.23
N MET A 97 8.24 -8.90 -1.58
CA MET A 97 7.67 -7.64 -2.06
C MET A 97 8.38 -6.44 -1.47
N LYS A 98 8.79 -5.49 -2.32
CA LYS A 98 9.41 -4.23 -1.90
C LYS A 98 8.51 -3.03 -2.17
N PHE A 99 8.08 -2.35 -1.12
CA PHE A 99 7.40 -1.07 -1.20
C PHE A 99 8.39 0.10 -1.14
N TRP A 100 8.32 1.00 -2.12
CA TRP A 100 9.06 2.25 -2.15
C TRP A 100 8.14 3.38 -1.72
N ILE A 101 8.47 3.97 -0.58
CA ILE A 101 7.62 4.93 0.15
C ILE A 101 8.45 6.17 0.44
N ASP A 102 7.92 7.37 0.27
CA ASP A 102 8.65 8.62 0.49
C ASP A 102 8.57 9.11 1.95
N ASN A 103 7.66 8.58 2.77
CA ASN A 103 7.63 8.82 4.21
C ASN A 103 8.38 7.77 5.04
N MET A 104 9.41 8.24 5.74
CA MET A 104 10.20 7.43 6.67
C MET A 104 9.38 6.78 7.80
N SER A 105 8.31 7.42 8.29
CA SER A 105 7.47 6.82 9.34
C SER A 105 6.66 5.64 8.78
N ALA A 106 6.08 5.79 7.59
CA ALA A 106 5.37 4.70 6.92
C ALA A 106 6.30 3.53 6.58
N VAL A 107 7.54 3.80 6.16
CA VAL A 107 8.59 2.78 5.99
C VAL A 107 8.85 2.04 7.31
N ALA A 108 9.04 2.78 8.41
CA ALA A 108 9.32 2.20 9.71
C ALA A 108 8.15 1.35 10.23
N TRP A 109 6.90 1.82 10.10
CA TRP A 109 5.71 1.10 10.52
C TRP A 109 5.51 -0.18 9.72
N SER A 110 5.71 -0.12 8.40
CA SER A 110 5.66 -1.29 7.53
C SER A 110 6.67 -2.34 8.02
N ASN A 111 7.96 -2.00 8.07
CA ASN A 111 8.99 -2.98 8.43
C ASN A 111 8.87 -3.52 9.87
N LYS A 112 8.43 -2.71 10.83
CA LYS A 112 8.27 -3.13 12.23
C LYS A 112 6.93 -3.80 12.52
N ARG A 113 5.99 -3.75 11.57
CA ARG A 113 4.59 -4.13 11.76
C ARG A 113 3.97 -3.51 13.03
N PHE A 114 4.30 -2.25 13.31
CA PHE A 114 3.86 -1.56 14.54
C PHE A 114 3.65 -0.07 14.34
N SER A 115 2.58 0.47 14.93
CA SER A 115 2.30 1.89 15.08
C SER A 115 1.51 2.15 16.37
N ARG A 116 1.61 3.38 16.92
CA ARG A 116 0.76 3.85 18.03
C ARG A 116 -0.59 4.37 17.56
N ASN A 117 -0.76 4.59 16.26
CA ASN A 117 -2.00 5.05 15.65
C ASN A 117 -2.96 3.86 15.49
N PRO A 118 -4.14 3.85 16.13
CA PRO A 118 -5.10 2.74 16.09
C PRO A 118 -5.52 2.35 14.67
N PHE A 119 -5.86 3.32 13.81
CA PHE A 119 -6.17 3.05 12.41
C PHE A 119 -4.99 2.40 11.68
N ALA A 120 -3.76 2.89 11.86
CA ALA A 120 -2.56 2.26 11.29
C ALA A 120 -2.34 0.82 11.78
N GLN A 121 -2.67 0.51 13.04
CA GLN A 121 -2.59 -0.87 13.54
C GLN A 121 -3.57 -1.79 12.81
N MET A 122 -4.78 -1.32 12.54
CA MET A 122 -5.75 -2.07 11.72
C MET A 122 -5.22 -2.29 10.31
N LEU A 123 -4.67 -1.25 9.67
CA LEU A 123 -4.04 -1.37 8.35
C LEU A 123 -2.93 -2.42 8.33
N LEU A 124 -2.04 -2.43 9.32
CA LEU A 124 -0.96 -3.40 9.44
C LEU A 124 -1.48 -4.84 9.61
N ARG A 125 -2.58 -5.04 10.34
CA ARG A 125 -3.23 -6.36 10.47
C ARG A 125 -3.78 -6.84 9.13
N ILE A 126 -4.37 -5.95 8.33
CA ILE A 126 -4.83 -6.29 6.97
C ILE A 126 -3.64 -6.71 6.09
N VAL A 127 -2.52 -5.98 6.13
CA VAL A 127 -1.30 -6.36 5.38
C VAL A 127 -0.83 -7.76 5.79
N SER A 128 -0.71 -8.02 7.09
CA SER A 128 -0.27 -9.33 7.59
C SER A 128 -1.23 -10.46 7.24
N LEU A 129 -2.53 -10.20 7.20
CA LEU A 129 -3.50 -11.18 6.72
C LEU A 129 -3.27 -11.50 5.24
N CYS A 130 -3.07 -10.49 4.39
CA CYS A 130 -2.75 -10.68 2.97
C CYS A 130 -1.44 -11.46 2.77
N GLU A 131 -0.40 -11.15 3.55
CA GLU A 131 0.89 -11.87 3.51
C GLU A 131 0.69 -13.38 3.74
N VAL A 132 -0.06 -13.73 4.78
CA VAL A 132 -0.36 -15.13 5.13
C VAL A 132 -1.27 -15.78 4.08
N GLN A 133 -2.31 -15.08 3.64
CA GLN A 133 -3.29 -15.61 2.69
C GLN A 133 -2.69 -15.89 1.31
N HIS A 134 -1.73 -15.06 0.88
CA HIS A 134 -1.17 -15.11 -0.47
C HIS A 134 0.31 -15.56 -0.50
N GLY A 135 0.91 -15.91 0.64
CA GLY A 135 2.26 -16.49 0.68
C GLY A 135 3.35 -15.54 0.17
N PHE A 136 3.29 -14.26 0.55
CA PHE A 136 4.34 -13.29 0.29
C PHE A 136 4.78 -12.61 1.59
N PHE A 137 5.97 -12.01 1.59
CA PHE A 137 6.38 -11.11 2.65
C PHE A 137 6.80 -9.76 2.09
N ALA A 138 6.46 -8.69 2.80
CA ALA A 138 6.65 -7.33 2.35
C ALA A 138 7.63 -6.54 3.22
N THR A 139 8.63 -5.94 2.57
CA THR A 139 9.49 -4.92 3.17
C THR A 139 9.26 -3.56 2.52
N ALA A 140 9.60 -2.50 3.25
CA ALA A 140 9.53 -1.12 2.77
C ALA A 140 10.92 -0.48 2.76
N SER A 141 11.16 0.44 1.83
CA SER A 141 12.33 1.31 1.84
C SER A 141 12.00 2.70 1.34
N HIS A 142 12.77 3.65 1.83
CA HIS A 142 12.59 5.04 1.47
C HIS A 142 13.00 5.29 0.02
N VAL A 143 12.17 6.02 -0.71
CA VAL A 143 12.49 6.63 -1.99
C VAL A 143 12.38 8.15 -1.84
N ALA A 144 13.38 8.90 -2.31
CA ALA A 144 13.24 10.36 -2.31
C ALA A 144 12.11 10.77 -3.27
N GLY A 145 11.27 11.73 -2.90
CA GLY A 145 10.13 12.17 -3.72
C GLY A 145 10.51 12.55 -5.17
N VAL A 146 11.72 13.10 -5.39
CA VAL A 146 12.25 13.39 -6.73
C VAL A 146 12.42 12.16 -7.63
N LYS A 147 12.51 10.96 -7.05
CA LYS A 147 12.57 9.67 -7.75
C LYS A 147 11.20 8.96 -7.77
N ASN A 148 10.14 9.64 -7.32
CA ASN A 148 8.77 9.13 -7.21
C ASN A 148 7.77 9.94 -8.05
N GLU A 149 8.25 10.70 -9.05
CA GLU A 149 7.47 11.68 -9.82
C GLU A 149 6.15 11.10 -10.38
N MET A 150 6.17 9.88 -10.91
CA MET A 150 4.97 9.26 -11.46
C MET A 150 3.93 8.98 -10.37
N ALA A 151 4.34 8.49 -9.21
CA ALA A 151 3.42 8.20 -8.12
C ALA A 151 2.92 9.50 -7.46
N ASP A 152 3.77 10.51 -7.29
CA ASP A 152 3.39 11.85 -6.81
C ASP A 152 2.36 12.51 -7.75
N ALA A 153 2.64 12.53 -9.06
CA ALA A 153 1.70 13.03 -10.06
C ALA A 153 0.39 12.25 -10.02
N GLY A 154 0.47 10.93 -9.85
CA GLY A 154 -0.65 10.02 -9.71
C GLY A 154 -1.52 10.30 -8.48
N SER A 155 -0.92 10.58 -7.33
CA SER A 155 -1.64 10.89 -6.09
C SER A 155 -2.31 12.27 -6.14
N ARG A 156 -1.90 13.14 -7.10
CA ARG A 156 -2.33 14.53 -7.25
C ARG A 156 -3.12 14.82 -8.54
N VAL A 157 -3.52 13.80 -9.32
CA VAL A 157 -4.21 14.03 -10.61
C VAL A 157 -5.48 14.88 -10.49
N TRP A 158 -6.21 14.77 -9.38
CA TRP A 158 -7.42 15.56 -9.12
C TRP A 158 -7.16 16.92 -8.45
N GLN A 159 -5.90 17.30 -8.24
CA GLN A 159 -5.49 18.55 -7.62
C GLN A 159 -5.07 19.60 -8.66
N SER A 160 -4.44 19.18 -9.76
CA SER A 160 -3.98 20.09 -10.82
C SER A 160 -3.94 19.39 -12.18
N SER A 161 -4.30 20.14 -13.23
CA SER A 161 -4.16 19.72 -14.62
C SER A 161 -2.71 19.40 -15.01
N SER A 162 -1.73 20.04 -14.37
CA SER A 162 -0.30 19.73 -14.60
C SER A 162 0.04 18.31 -14.15
N HIS A 163 -0.38 17.91 -12.95
CA HIS A 163 -0.18 16.56 -12.43
C HIS A 163 -0.94 15.52 -13.25
N ALA A 164 -2.19 15.81 -13.64
CA ALA A 164 -2.96 14.93 -14.53
C ALA A 164 -2.24 14.70 -15.87
N LEU A 165 -1.69 15.75 -16.48
CA LEU A 165 -0.93 15.66 -17.73
C LEU A 165 0.38 14.90 -17.57
N THR A 166 1.16 15.20 -16.52
CA THR A 166 2.40 14.48 -16.20
C THR A 166 2.12 12.99 -15.99
N PHE A 167 1.11 12.66 -15.18
CA PHE A 167 0.73 11.28 -14.93
C PHE A 167 0.31 10.57 -16.21
N SER A 168 -0.60 11.16 -17.00
CA SER A 168 -1.07 10.58 -18.27
C SER A 168 0.06 10.30 -19.26
N ARG A 169 1.09 11.16 -19.32
CA ARG A 169 2.28 10.92 -20.16
C ARG A 169 3.08 9.72 -19.66
N LEU A 170 3.36 9.67 -18.36
CA LEU A 170 4.15 8.61 -17.73
C LEU A 170 3.42 7.26 -17.70
N SER A 171 2.09 7.26 -17.60
CA SER A 171 1.24 6.07 -17.55
C SER A 171 0.66 5.64 -18.90
N SER A 172 1.09 6.25 -20.01
CA SER A 172 0.51 6.03 -21.34
C SER A 172 0.49 4.56 -21.81
N SER A 173 1.48 3.76 -21.40
CA SER A 173 1.54 2.31 -21.69
C SER A 173 1.14 1.42 -20.51
N TRP A 174 0.51 1.99 -19.48
CA TRP A 174 0.17 1.30 -18.25
C TRP A 174 -1.33 1.03 -18.18
N GLN A 175 -1.70 -0.04 -17.47
CA GLN A 175 -3.08 -0.39 -17.21
C GLN A 175 -3.51 0.08 -15.83
N GLN A 176 -4.63 0.78 -15.76
CA GLN A 176 -5.27 1.08 -14.47
C GLN A 176 -6.04 -0.15 -13.97
N VAL A 177 -5.70 -0.63 -12.78
CA VAL A 177 -6.52 -1.58 -12.01
C VAL A 177 -7.43 -0.82 -11.06
N GLN A 178 -8.69 -1.26 -10.98
CA GLN A 178 -9.71 -0.61 -10.16
C GLN A 178 -9.68 -1.15 -8.74
N ILE A 179 -9.86 -0.25 -7.77
CA ILE A 179 -10.11 -0.64 -6.38
C ILE A 179 -11.61 -0.94 -6.27
N PRO A 180 -12.02 -2.15 -5.90
CA PRO A 180 -13.43 -2.46 -5.66
C PRO A 180 -14.03 -1.47 -4.65
N ASP A 181 -15.24 -0.98 -4.92
CA ASP A 181 -15.89 0.03 -4.07
C ASP A 181 -16.02 -0.42 -2.61
N ASP A 182 -16.29 -1.71 -2.42
CA ASP A 182 -16.38 -2.36 -1.12
C ASP A 182 -15.06 -2.36 -0.33
N TRP A 183 -13.92 -2.14 -0.98
CA TRP A 183 -12.59 -2.06 -0.34
C TRP A 183 -12.18 -0.63 -0.02
N ARG A 184 -12.87 0.39 -0.56
CA ARG A 184 -12.51 1.81 -0.33
C ARG A 184 -12.66 2.25 1.13
N ASN A 185 -13.49 1.55 1.90
CA ASN A 185 -13.59 1.70 3.34
C ASN A 185 -12.87 0.53 4.05
N LEU A 186 -11.60 0.74 4.38
CA LEU A 186 -10.76 -0.29 5.01
C LEU A 186 -11.22 -0.69 6.41
N SER A 187 -11.92 0.19 7.15
CA SER A 187 -12.52 -0.19 8.45
C SER A 187 -13.65 -1.19 8.26
N ARG A 188 -14.54 -0.93 7.29
CA ARG A 188 -15.62 -1.85 6.95
C ARG A 188 -15.12 -3.17 6.37
N LEU A 189 -14.04 -3.12 5.58
CA LEU A 189 -13.37 -4.33 5.10
C LEU A 189 -12.84 -5.17 6.27
N TRP A 190 -12.20 -4.52 7.24
CA TRP A 190 -11.70 -5.19 8.44
C TRP A 190 -12.81 -5.82 9.28
N GLU A 191 -13.93 -5.12 9.48
CA GLU A 191 -15.12 -5.67 10.16
C GLU A 191 -15.58 -6.98 9.52
N ARG A 192 -15.66 -7.03 8.18
CA ARG A 192 -16.02 -8.25 7.45
C ARG A 192 -15.03 -9.39 7.67
N TYR A 193 -13.73 -9.10 7.73
CA TYR A 193 -12.72 -10.12 8.06
C TYR A 193 -12.88 -10.65 9.49
N CYS A 194 -13.28 -9.80 10.44
CA CYS A 194 -13.57 -10.24 11.81
C CYS A 194 -14.86 -11.08 11.90
N GLU A 195 -15.89 -10.74 11.13
CA GLU A 195 -17.17 -11.46 11.11
C GLU A 195 -17.08 -12.84 10.46
N GLN A 196 -16.15 -13.04 9.53
CA GLN A 196 -16.04 -14.27 8.75
C GLN A 196 -15.43 -15.46 9.52
N GLU A 197 -15.07 -15.33 10.81
CA GLU A 197 -14.37 -16.33 11.64
C GLU A 197 -13.33 -17.13 10.83
N LEU A 198 -12.08 -16.66 10.81
CA LEU A 198 -10.93 -17.41 10.29
C LEU A 198 -10.90 -18.88 10.72
#